data_AF-A0A4W3GME2-F1
#
_entry.id   AF-A0A4W3GME2-F1
#
_cell.length_a   1.000
_cell.length_b   1.000
_cell.length_c   1.000
_cell.angle_alpha   90.00
_cell.angle_beta   90.00
_cell.angle_gamma   90.00
#
_symmetry.space_group_name_H-M   'P 1'
#
loop_
_entity.id
_entity.type
_entity.pdbx_description
1 polymer ?
#
loop_
_entity_poly.entity_id
_entity_poly.type
_entity_poly.pdbx_seq_one_letter_code
_entity_poly.pdbx_strand_id
1 'polypeptide(L)' 'LGLFLQKPSANMFLNRIRRASGFGEELTRSDNLERECIEELCDKEEAYEIFENGEKTVRIVFKSFSQSFEP' A
#
# COMPACT_ATOMS: atom_id res chain seq x y z
N LEU A 1 27.62 14.15 6.05
CA LEU A 1 26.88 13.60 7.21
C LEU A 1 25.43 13.39 6.77
N GLY A 2 25.02 12.13 6.57
CA GLY A 2 23.63 11.78 6.23
C GLY A 2 22.89 11.36 7.48
N LEU A 3 21.82 12.08 7.83
CA LEU A 3 21.04 11.88 9.06
C LEU A 3 19.82 10.96 8.87
N PHE A 4 19.60 10.42 7.67
CA PHE A 4 18.45 9.58 7.36
C PHE A 4 18.87 8.23 6.78
N LEU A 5 18.19 7.17 7.22
CA LEU A 5 18.30 5.82 6.67
C LEU A 5 17.50 5.73 5.35
N GLN A 6 17.93 4.86 4.45
CA GLN A 6 17.15 4.52 3.26
C GLN A 6 15.87 3.77 3.66
N LYS A 7 14.78 3.97 2.90
CA LYS A 7 13.44 3.37 3.13
C LYS A 7 13.48 1.88 3.55
N PRO A 8 14.19 0.97 2.84
CA PRO A 8 14.21 -0.45 3.22
C PRO A 8 14.82 -0.68 4.60
N SER A 9 15.94 -0.01 4.90
CA SER A 9 16.62 -0.09 6.20
C SER A 9 15.78 0.55 7.31
N ALA A 10 15.14 1.69 7.03
CA ALA A 10 14.28 2.39 7.98
C ALA A 10 13.05 1.55 8.38
N ASN A 11 12.45 0.82 7.43
CA ASN A 11 11.30 -0.04 7.70
C ASN A 11 11.62 -1.23 8.62
N MET A 12 12.88 -1.68 8.71
CA MET A 12 13.27 -2.71 9.68
C MET A 12 13.23 -2.21 11.13
N PHE A 13 13.40 -0.90 11.35
CA PHE A 13 13.41 -0.30 12.69
C PHE A 13 12.08 0.37 13.04
N LEU A 14 11.43 0.99 12.06
CA LEU A 14 10.12 1.63 12.20
C LEU A 14 9.01 0.61 11.92
N ASN A 15 8.66 -0.17 12.94
CA ASN A 15 7.47 -1.03 12.90
C ASN A 15 6.21 -0.15 12.91
N ARG A 16 5.73 0.26 11.74
CA ARG A 16 4.41 0.87 11.61
C ARG A 16 3.38 -0.25 11.74
N ILE A 17 2.45 -0.10 12.68
CA ILE A 17 1.26 -0.96 12.72
C ILE A 17 0.46 -0.63 11.45
N ARG A 18 0.30 -1.61 10.54
CA ARG A 18 -0.56 -1.45 9.37
C ARG A 18 -1.97 -1.10 9.84
N ARG A 19 -2.56 -0.05 9.28
CA ARG A 19 -4.00 0.13 9.39
C ARG A 19 -4.56 -0.74 8.27
N ALA A 20 -5.29 -1.80 8.62
CA ALA A 20 -6.19 -2.39 7.63
C ALA A 20 -7.24 -1.32 7.31
N SER A 21 -7.72 -1.31 6.06
CA SER A 21 -8.76 -0.41 5.57
C SER A 21 -9.87 -0.25 6.60
N GLY A 22 -9.82 0.88 7.31
CA GLY A 22 -10.66 1.16 8.45
C GLY A 22 -11.91 1.90 7.99
N PHE A 23 -13.06 1.63 8.60
CA PHE A 23 -14.28 2.37 8.29
C PHE A 23 -14.07 3.89 8.46
N GLY A 24 -14.22 4.64 7.36
CA GLY A 24 -14.08 6.10 7.33
C GLY A 24 -12.66 6.62 7.10
N GLU A 25 -11.69 5.80 6.71
CA GLU A 25 -10.33 6.24 6.39
C GLU A 25 -10.30 7.29 5.27
N GLU A 26 -11.07 7.07 4.20
CA GLU A 26 -11.24 7.98 3.05
C GLU A 26 -11.75 9.37 3.43
N LEU A 27 -12.47 9.51 4.56
CA LEU A 27 -12.92 10.82 5.05
C LEU A 27 -11.77 11.69 5.56
N THR A 28 -10.63 11.07 5.88
CA THR A 28 -9.48 11.74 6.51
C THR A 28 -8.22 11.69 5.66
N ARG A 29 -8.16 10.81 4.65
CA ARG A 29 -6.99 10.61 3.79
C ARG A 29 -7.44 10.41 2.34
N SER A 30 -6.73 11.04 1.42
CA SER A 30 -6.87 10.77 -0.02
C SER A 30 -6.19 9.48 -0.42
N ASP A 31 -6.64 8.89 -1.52
CA ASP A 31 -6.07 7.70 -2.17
C ASP A 31 -4.55 7.81 -2.33
N ASN A 32 -3.84 6.69 -2.13
CA ASN A 32 -2.38 6.68 -2.29
C ASN A 32 -1.81 5.29 -2.57
N LEU A 33 -1.27 5.12 -3.79
CA LEU A 33 -0.64 3.87 -4.24
C LEU A 33 0.39 3.30 -3.27
N GLU A 34 1.31 4.15 -2.78
CA GLU A 34 2.38 3.68 -1.90
C GLU A 34 1.82 3.18 -0.57
N ARG A 35 0.88 3.91 0.02
CA ARG A 35 0.27 3.54 1.31
C ARG A 35 -0.64 2.32 1.18
N GLU A 36 -1.67 2.39 0.34
CA GLU A 36 -2.78 1.44 0.36
C GLU A 36 -2.42 0.11 -0.31
N CYS A 37 -1.68 0.15 -1.42
CA CYS A 37 -1.44 -1.04 -2.25
C CYS A 37 0.01 -1.55 -2.26
N ILE A 38 1.00 -0.77 -1.79
CA ILE A 38 2.41 -1.20 -1.70
C ILE A 38 2.82 -1.48 -0.25
N GLU A 39 2.50 -0.57 0.68
CA GLU A 39 2.78 -0.74 2.12
C GLU A 39 1.68 -1.59 2.80
N GLU A 40 0.43 -1.45 2.36
CA GLU A 40 -0.75 -2.16 2.86
C GLU A 40 -1.32 -3.14 1.81
N LEU A 41 -2.25 -3.99 2.25
CA LEU A 41 -2.99 -4.87 1.35
C LEU A 41 -4.29 -4.17 0.99
N CYS A 42 -4.36 -3.65 -0.24
CA CYS A 42 -5.58 -3.04 -0.74
C CYS A 42 -6.50 -4.06 -1.40
N ASP A 43 -7.79 -3.75 -1.40
CA ASP A 43 -8.78 -4.49 -2.17
C ASP A 43 -8.89 -3.97 -3.62
N LYS A 44 -9.88 -4.50 -4.34
CA LYS A 44 -10.08 -4.17 -5.75
C LYS A 44 -10.60 -2.74 -5.93
N GLU A 45 -11.47 -2.24 -5.04
CA GLU A 45 -12.11 -0.93 -5.12
C GLU A 45 -11.08 0.18 -4.91
N GLU A 46 -10.29 0.08 -3.85
CA GLU A 46 -9.18 1.01 -3.56
C GLU A 46 -8.18 1.07 -4.73
N ALA A 47 -7.85 -0.07 -5.32
CA ALA A 47 -6.97 -0.12 -6.48
C ALA A 47 -7.61 0.41 -7.78
N TYR A 48 -8.93 0.59 -7.86
CA TYR A 48 -9.56 1.32 -8.98
C TYR A 48 -9.50 2.82 -8.77
N GLU A 49 -9.74 3.29 -7.55
CA GLU A 49 -9.70 4.72 -7.21
C GLU A 49 -8.35 5.34 -7.55
N ILE A 50 -7.26 4.63 -7.28
CA ILE A 50 -5.89 5.11 -7.54
C ILE A 50 -5.57 5.22 -9.05
N PHE A 51 -6.14 4.34 -9.88
CA PHE A 51 -5.71 4.21 -11.27
C PHE A 51 -6.66 4.81 -12.31
N GLU A 52 -7.91 5.10 -11.95
CA GLU A 52 -9.04 5.59 -12.79
C GLU A 52 -9.34 4.73 -14.05
N ASN A 53 -8.37 4.01 -14.58
CA ASN A 53 -8.38 3.11 -15.73
C ASN A 53 -7.94 1.71 -15.28
N GLY A 54 -8.89 0.77 -15.32
CA GLY A 54 -8.77 -0.57 -14.73
C GLY A 54 -7.62 -1.46 -15.19
N GLU A 55 -6.92 -1.15 -16.27
CA GLU A 55 -5.83 -1.98 -16.78
C GLU A 55 -4.62 -2.04 -15.83
N LYS A 56 -4.32 -0.94 -15.12
CA LYS A 56 -3.21 -0.90 -14.15
C LYS A 56 -3.57 -1.53 -12.80
N THR A 57 -4.85 -1.47 -12.43
CA THR A 57 -5.42 -2.05 -11.21
C THR A 57 -5.14 -3.55 -11.11
N VAL A 58 -5.35 -4.30 -12.21
CA VAL A 58 -5.12 -5.75 -12.26
C VAL A 58 -3.67 -6.08 -11.88
N ARG A 59 -2.67 -5.43 -12.49
CA ARG A 59 -1.26 -5.77 -12.23
C ARG A 59 -0.85 -5.54 -10.77
N ILE A 60 -1.42 -4.53 -10.12
CA ILE A 60 -1.05 -4.13 -8.76
C ILE A 60 -1.75 -5.00 -7.73
N VAL A 61 -3.07 -5.22 -7.88
CA VAL A 61 -3.82 -6.15 -7.04
C VAL A 61 -3.20 -7.54 -7.10
N PHE A 62 -2.87 -8.04 -8.30
CA PHE A 62 -2.23 -9.34 -8.46
C PHE A 62 -0.85 -9.40 -7.78
N LYS A 63 -0.07 -8.32 -7.80
CA LYS A 63 1.24 -8.28 -7.13
C LYS A 63 1.08 -8.31 -5.61
N SER A 64 0.16 -7.52 -5.05
CA SER A 64 -0.09 -7.47 -3.60
C SER A 64 -0.71 -8.77 -3.08
N PHE A 65 -1.57 -9.43 -3.87
CA PHE A 65 -2.06 -10.78 -3.58
C PHE A 65 -0.95 -11.83 -3.63
N SER A 66 -0.05 -11.75 -4.63
CA SER A 66 1.07 -12.69 -4.76
C SER A 66 2.13 -12.57 -3.66
N GLN A 67 2.27 -11.37 -3.06
CA GLN A 67 3.20 -11.14 -1.96
C GLN A 67 2.68 -11.68 -0.61
N SER A 68 1.43 -12.13 -0.56
CA SER A 68 0.84 -12.86 0.59
C SER A 68 1.02 -14.38 0.49
N PHE A 69 1.63 -14.86 -0.61
CA PHE A 69 1.88 -16.27 -0.89
C PHE A 69 3.27 -16.45 -1.51
N GLU A 70 4.32 -16.04 -0.79
CA GLU A 70 5.62 -16.70 -0.90
C GLU A 70 5.72 -17.70 0.26
N PRO A 71 6.13 -18.97 0.03
CA PRO A 71 6.34 -19.94 1.11
C PRO A 71 7.44 -19.50 2.08
#